data_AF-A0A246G9E1-F1
#
_entry.id   AF-A0A246G9E1-F1
#
_cell.length_a   1.000
_cell.length_b   1.000
_cell.length_c   1.000
_cell.angle_alpha   90.00
_cell.angle_beta   90.00
_cell.angle_gamma   90.00
#
_symmetry.space_group_name_H-M   'P 1'
#
loop_
_entity.id
_entity.type
_entity.pdbx_description
1 polymer ?
#
loop_
_entity_poly.entity_id
_entity_poly.type
_entity_poly.pdbx_seq_one_letter_code
_entity_poly.pdbx_strand_id
1 'polypeptide(L)'
;MGYLDKRGAIRTDNYLKIIEHYKDLNPEWLLKGEGNMLKDYADDKNFDNNEKINYKELAEAREEIINLLKEKINILTEENFILKARLTKK
;
A
#
# COMPACT_ATOMS: atom_id res chain seq x y z
N MET A 1 -14.16 -30.74 -11.89
CA MET A 1 -13.12 -30.57 -12.92
C MET A 1 -13.42 -29.32 -13.73
N GLY A 2 -12.58 -28.30 -13.64
CA GLY A 2 -12.79 -27.00 -14.28
C GLY A 2 -12.45 -27.02 -15.78
N TYR A 3 -13.00 -26.08 -16.53
CA TYR A 3 -12.79 -25.96 -17.98
C TYR A 3 -11.35 -25.59 -18.37
N LEU A 4 -10.59 -25.01 -17.43
CA LEU A 4 -9.20 -24.56 -17.61
C LEU A 4 -8.16 -25.61 -17.20
N ASP A 5 -8.58 -26.73 -16.58
CA ASP A 5 -7.69 -27.79 -16.10
C ASP A 5 -7.36 -28.82 -17.19
N LYS A 6 -7.91 -28.63 -18.40
CA LYS A 6 -7.70 -29.51 -19.54
C LYS A 6 -6.56 -28.97 -20.39
N ARG A 7 -5.53 -29.79 -20.61
CA ARG A 7 -4.46 -29.50 -21.58
C ARG A 7 -5.05 -29.27 -22.96
N GLY A 8 -4.87 -28.06 -23.51
CA GLY A 8 -5.37 -27.66 -24.84
C GLY A 8 -5.64 -26.16 -24.92
N ALA A 9 -5.89 -25.65 -26.13
CA ALA A 9 -6.29 -24.27 -26.33
C ALA A 9 -7.67 -24.01 -25.70
N ILE A 10 -7.88 -22.80 -25.17
CA ILE A 10 -9.18 -22.35 -24.67
C ILE A 10 -10.18 -22.40 -25.84
N ARG A 11 -11.30 -23.09 -25.66
CA ARG A 11 -12.37 -23.11 -26.65
C ARG A 11 -13.11 -21.77 -26.66
N THR A 12 -13.56 -21.35 -27.84
CA THR A 12 -14.24 -20.07 -28.06
C THR A 12 -15.48 -19.88 -27.18
N ASP A 13 -16.23 -20.94 -26.91
CA ASP A 13 -17.41 -20.91 -26.04
C ASP A 13 -17.06 -20.59 -24.58
N ASN A 14 -15.94 -21.13 -24.08
CA ASN A 14 -15.46 -20.83 -22.73
C ASN A 14 -14.86 -19.42 -22.64
N TYR A 15 -14.14 -19.01 -23.69
CA TYR A 15 -13.61 -17.65 -23.81
C TYR A 15 -14.72 -16.58 -23.73
N LEU A 16 -15.80 -16.76 -24.50
CA LEU A 16 -16.94 -15.85 -24.49
C LEU A 16 -17.60 -15.79 -23.11
N LYS A 17 -17.84 -16.95 -22.47
CA LYS A 17 -18.41 -17.00 -21.10
C LYS A 17 -17.56 -16.26 -20.08
N ILE A 18 -16.23 -16.36 -20.18
CA ILE A 18 -15.31 -15.68 -19.25
C ILE A 18 -15.39 -14.16 -19.44
N ILE A 19 -15.36 -13.66 -20.68
CA ILE A 19 -15.40 -12.21 -20.93
C ILE A 19 -16.77 -11.61 -20.65
N GLU A 20 -17.86 -12.35 -20.90
CA GLU A 20 -19.22 -11.91 -20.56
C GLU A 20 -19.40 -11.78 -19.04
N HIS A 21 -18.81 -12.72 -18.28
CA HIS A 21 -18.90 -12.69 -16.82
C HIS A 21 -17.95 -11.66 -16.19
N TYR A 22 -16.72 -11.55 -16.69
CA TYR A 22 -15.70 -10.64 -16.21
C TYR A 22 -15.49 -9.51 -17.23
N LYS A 23 -16.38 -8.50 -17.20
CA LYS A 23 -16.35 -7.37 -18.14
C LYS A 23 -15.06 -6.55 -18.06
N ASP A 24 -14.46 -6.54 -16.88
CA ASP A 24 -13.21 -5.88 -16.49
C ASP A 24 -11.98 -6.57 -17.07
N LEU A 25 -12.09 -7.83 -17.49
CA LEU A 25 -10.98 -8.62 -17.97
C LEU A 25 -10.64 -8.21 -19.41
N ASN A 26 -9.36 -8.02 -19.68
CA ASN A 26 -8.84 -7.75 -21.01
C ASN A 26 -8.90 -9.03 -21.87
N PRO A 27 -9.67 -9.03 -22.98
CA PRO A 27 -9.77 -10.17 -23.88
C PRO A 27 -8.43 -10.56 -24.52
N GLU A 28 -7.58 -9.57 -24.81
CA GLU A 28 -6.30 -9.78 -25.47
C GLU A 28 -5.29 -10.47 -24.57
N TRP A 29 -5.26 -10.07 -23.29
CA TRP A 29 -4.48 -10.75 -22.27
C TRP A 29 -4.93 -12.21 -22.09
N LEU A 30 -6.25 -12.45 -22.09
CA LEU A 30 -6.79 -13.81 -21.91
C LEU A 30 -6.40 -14.75 -23.06
N LEU A 31 -6.31 -14.26 -24.30
CA LEU A 31 -5.94 -15.07 -25.46
C LEU A 31 -4.44 -15.21 -25.66
N LYS A 32 -3.69 -14.12 -25.50
CA LYS A 32 -2.27 -14.07 -25.86
C LYS A 32 -1.34 -14.19 -24.66
N GLY A 33 -1.84 -13.93 -23.46
CA GLY A 33 -1.02 -13.81 -22.24
C GLY A 33 -0.18 -12.52 -22.18
N GLU A 34 -0.44 -11.56 -23.07
CA GLU A 34 0.33 -10.33 -23.22
C GLU A 34 -0.50 -9.11 -22.80
N GLY A 35 0.15 -8.07 -22.28
CA GLY A 35 -0.49 -6.82 -21.84
C GLY A 35 -1.10 -6.88 -20.43
N ASN A 36 -1.94 -5.89 -20.11
CA ASN A 36 -2.61 -5.80 -18.81
C ASN A 36 -3.80 -6.76 -18.74
N MET A 37 -3.88 -7.53 -17.63
CA MET A 37 -4.97 -8.48 -17.38
C MET A 37 -6.33 -7.79 -17.27
N LEU A 38 -6.38 -6.62 -16.62
CA LEU A 38 -7.58 -5.83 -16.49
C LEU A 38 -7.60 -4.74 -17.55
N LYS A 39 -8.80 -4.40 -18.02
CA LYS A 39 -9.01 -3.22 -18.86
C LYS A 39 -8.66 -2.00 -18.02
N ASP A 40 -7.86 -1.12 -18.60
CA ASP A 40 -7.67 0.21 -18.04
C ASP A 40 -9.01 0.93 -18.17
N TYR A 41 -9.73 1.03 -17.06
CA TYR A 41 -10.93 1.85 -16.93
C TYR A 41 -10.53 3.32 -17.02
N ALA A 42 -10.25 3.77 -18.24
CA ALA A 42 -9.85 5.15 -18.51
C ALA A 42 -11.03 6.14 -18.42
N ASP A 43 -12.25 5.68 -18.16
CA ASP A 43 -13.41 6.54 -17.90
C ASP A 43 -14.23 6.01 -16.71
N ASP A 44 -14.58 6.93 -15.81
CA ASP A 44 -15.51 6.81 -14.67
C ASP A 44 -15.06 6.28 -13.31
N LYS A 45 -13.77 6.38 -12.99
CA LYS A 45 -13.41 6.88 -11.65
C LYS A 45 -12.39 7.99 -11.77
N ASN A 46 -12.89 9.22 -11.61
CA ASN A 46 -12.17 10.24 -10.86
C ASN A 46 -11.83 9.67 -9.48
N PHE A 47 -10.86 8.75 -9.41
CA PHE A 47 -10.05 8.62 -8.23
C PHE A 47 -9.23 9.90 -8.24
N ASP A 48 -9.84 10.94 -7.68
CA ASP A 48 -9.15 12.13 -7.26
C ASP A 48 -8.22 11.71 -6.12
N ASN A 49 -7.16 10.97 -6.49
CA ASN A 49 -5.99 10.70 -5.66
C ASN A 49 -5.12 11.97 -5.56
N ASN A 50 -5.74 13.15 -5.66
CA ASN A 50 -5.16 14.44 -5.28
C ASN A 50 -5.75 14.92 -3.96
N GLU A 51 -5.95 14.03 -2.98
CA GLU A 51 -5.46 14.39 -1.65
C GLU A 51 -3.94 14.52 -1.78
N LYS A 52 -3.50 15.66 -2.31
CA LYS A 52 -2.10 16.04 -2.39
C LYS A 52 -1.65 16.21 -0.95
N ILE A 53 -1.26 15.11 -0.33
CA ILE A 53 -0.76 15.06 1.04
C ILE A 53 0.24 16.21 1.15
N ASN A 54 -0.06 17.19 1.99
CA ASN A 54 0.80 18.33 2.19
C ASN A 54 2.01 17.86 2.99
N TYR A 55 2.98 17.30 2.28
CA TYR A 55 4.19 16.72 2.88
C TYR A 55 4.95 17.72 3.74
N LYS A 56 4.79 19.02 3.48
CA LYS A 56 5.38 20.09 4.28
C LYS A 56 4.74 20.18 5.66
N GLU A 57 3.42 20.31 5.73
CA GLU A 57 2.68 20.33 7.01
C GLU A 57 2.89 19.03 7.80
N LEU A 58 2.93 17.89 7.11
CA LEU A 58 3.22 16.59 7.73
C LEU A 58 4.64 16.51 8.30
N ALA A 59 5.62 17.12 7.64
CA ALA A 59 7.00 17.17 8.11
C ALA A 59 7.14 18.09 9.33
N GLU A 60 6.53 19.28 9.28
CA GLU A 60 6.55 20.26 10.37
C GLU A 60 5.92 19.68 11.65
N ALA A 61 4.73 19.07 11.56
CA ALA A 61 4.09 18.42 12.70
C ALA A 61 4.94 17.26 13.28
N ARG A 62 5.66 16.52 12.42
CA ARG A 62 6.57 15.44 12.87
C ARG A 62 7.81 16.00 13.54
N GLU A 63 8.34 17.13 13.09
CA GLU A 63 9.51 17.79 13.67
C GLU A 63 9.24 18.25 15.10
N GLU A 64 8.08 18.86 15.36
CA GLU A 64 7.67 19.26 16.70
C GLU A 64 7.62 18.06 17.66
N ILE A 65 7.00 16.95 17.23
CA ILE A 65 6.93 15.72 18.02
C ILE A 65 8.32 15.16 18.31
N ILE A 66 9.22 15.16 17.30
CA ILE A 66 10.60 14.70 17.48
C ILE A 66 11.33 15.56 18.50
N ASN A 67 11.15 16.87 18.48
CA ASN A 67 11.81 17.79 19.41
C ASN A 67 11.31 17.58 20.85
N LEU A 68 10.00 17.45 21.05
CA LEU A 68 9.42 17.14 22.37
C LEU A 68 9.92 15.80 22.91
N LEU A 69 10.01 14.77 22.06
CA LEU A 69 10.52 13.46 22.46
C LEU A 69 12.00 13.52 22.85
N LYS A 70 12.83 14.28 22.11
CA LYS A 70 14.24 14.50 22.45
C LYS A 70 14.41 15.18 23.81
N GLU A 71 13.62 16.22 24.08
CA GLU A 71 13.66 16.93 25.37
C GLU A 71 13.28 16.00 26.53
N LYS A 72 12.20 15.22 26.36
CA LYS A 72 11.76 14.24 27.36
C LYS A 72 12.84 13.18 27.62
N ILE A 73 13.51 12.68 26.58
CA ILE A 73 14.62 11.75 26.73
C ILE A 73 15.75 12.41 27.53
N ASN A 74 16.13 13.65 27.21
CA ASN A 74 17.20 14.35 27.91
C ASN A 74 16.92 14.46 29.43
N ILE A 75 15.72 14.93 29.79
CA ILE A 75 15.30 15.04 31.19
C ILE A 75 15.36 13.68 31.90
N LEU A 76 14.78 12.65 31.29
CA LEU A 76 14.79 11.30 31.87
C LEU A 76 16.21 10.74 32.01
N THR A 77 17.12 11.05 31.09
CA THR A 77 18.52 10.62 31.18
C THR A 77 19.25 11.30 32.33
N GLU A 78 19.01 12.60 32.54
CA GLU A 78 19.58 13.37 33.65
C GLU A 78 19.04 12.87 35.00
N GLU A 79 17.72 12.67 35.12
CA GLU A 79 17.09 12.13 36.33
C GLU A 79 17.66 10.75 36.68
N ASN A 80 17.76 9.86 35.69
CA ASN A 80 18.35 8.54 35.88
C ASN A 80 19.82 8.61 36.32
N PHE A 81 20.59 9.55 35.77
CA PHE A 81 21.98 9.77 36.18
C PHE A 81 22.05 10.19 37.65
N ILE A 82 21.24 11.16 38.06
CA ILE A 82 21.18 11.64 39.45
C ILE A 82 20.76 10.53 40.40
N LEU A 83 19.72 9.76 40.05
CA LEU A 83 19.23 8.65 40.86
C LEU A 83 20.29 7.56 41.02
N LYS A 84 20.97 7.18 39.93
CA LYS A 84 22.08 6.22 39.99
C LYS A 84 23.22 6.72 40.87
N ALA A 85 23.60 8.00 40.76
CA ALA A 85 24.64 8.60 41.59
C ALA A 85 24.26 8.66 43.09
N ARG A 86 22.97 8.78 43.41
CA ARG A 86 22.48 8.70 44.80
C ARG A 86 22.51 7.28 45.34
N LEU A 87 22.20 6.29 44.51
CA LEU A 87 22.22 4.88 44.88
C LEU A 87 23.65 4.35 45.09
N THR A 88 24.63 4.83 44.33
CA THR A 88 26.04 4.41 44.47
C THR A 88 26.77 5.04 45.65
N LYS A 89 26.21 6.09 46.26
CA LYS A 89 26.78 6.78 47.44
C LYS A 89 26.28 6.25 48.78
N LYS A 90 25.40 5.24 48.78
CA LYS A 90 24.80 4.62 49.96
C LYS A 90 25.35 3.22 50.16
#